data_AF-A0A6V7BWS0-F1
#
_entry.id   AF-A0A6V7BWS0-F1
#
_cell.length_a   1.000
_cell.length_b   1.000
_cell.length_c   1.000
_cell.angle_alpha   90.00
_cell.angle_beta   90.00
_cell.angle_gamma   90.00
#
_symmetry.space_group_name_H-M   'P 1'
#
loop_
_entity.id
_entity.type
_entity.pdbx_description
1 polymer ?
#
loop_
_entity_poly.entity_id
_entity_poly.type
_entity_poly.pdbx_seq_one_letter_code
_entity_poly.pdbx_strand_id
1 'polypeptide(L)'
;MVRCSDGLVRRYPTFEGVPKSHYLGQIAEGLIYSAPSDSVTRRFGGVEATNDHQQAFMVNGYAVSPIRIGSFDAYPIPNGKFMVLQPTFRDCSFACELMMRLDHHKISVDGNSGPMDKGRRRDMPEIASSLSANTGMEPVLLEYENVSYKKSLMGGLHETRRDALRDLGKKINEMGSCIFSKGGHVLMLDGVREHRGKFYLSIREPFHGEAIEFKDTKDFFRTDNGVKDKVSFKAIFLKKP
;
A
#
# COMPACT_ATOMS: atom_id res chain seq x y z
N MET A 1 -18.41 6.72 -14.26
CA MET A 1 -17.27 7.55 -13.81
C MET A 1 -17.65 8.17 -12.48
N VAL A 2 -17.19 7.59 -11.37
CA VAL A 2 -17.53 8.09 -10.01
C VAL A 2 -16.52 9.18 -9.66
N ARG A 3 -16.99 10.42 -9.51
CA ARG A 3 -16.21 11.55 -8.97
C ARG A 3 -16.68 11.77 -7.52
N CYS A 4 -15.78 11.58 -6.55
CA CYS A 4 -16.08 11.82 -5.14
C CYS A 4 -15.86 13.31 -4.80
N SER A 5 -16.78 13.90 -4.03
CA SER A 5 -17.00 15.34 -3.93
C SER A 5 -16.50 16.01 -2.65
N ASP A 6 -15.70 15.34 -1.81
CA ASP A 6 -15.49 15.79 -0.43
C ASP A 6 -14.04 15.81 0.07
N GLY A 7 -13.04 15.62 -0.80
CA GLY A 7 -11.65 15.98 -0.48
C GLY A 7 -11.01 15.18 0.66
N LEU A 8 -11.50 13.97 0.98
CA LEU A 8 -10.98 13.16 2.09
C LEU A 8 -10.50 11.76 1.69
N VAL A 9 -9.40 11.31 2.33
CA VAL A 9 -8.86 9.94 2.26
C VAL A 9 -9.76 9.02 3.09
N ARG A 10 -10.34 7.96 2.50
CA ARG A 10 -11.21 7.02 3.22
C ARG A 10 -10.95 5.55 2.87
N ARG A 11 -11.07 4.70 3.89
CA ARG A 11 -10.61 3.31 3.95
C ARG A 11 -11.73 2.28 4.08
N TYR A 12 -11.36 1.10 3.60
CA TYR A 12 -11.80 -0.30 3.69
C TYR A 12 -13.10 -0.71 4.41
N PRO A 13 -13.79 -1.77 3.91
CA PRO A 13 -14.90 -2.42 4.64
C PRO A 13 -14.41 -3.02 5.96
N THR A 14 -15.31 -3.12 6.93
CA THR A 14 -15.08 -3.81 8.21
C THR A 14 -14.81 -5.31 7.97
N PHE A 15 -13.79 -5.84 8.63
CA PHE A 15 -13.42 -7.27 8.56
C PHE A 15 -14.52 -8.20 9.13
N GLU A 16 -15.47 -7.65 9.91
CA GLU A 16 -16.50 -8.39 10.64
C GLU A 16 -17.93 -8.18 10.12
N GLY A 17 -18.10 -7.78 8.86
CA GLY A 17 -19.42 -7.67 8.23
C GLY A 17 -19.64 -8.72 7.13
N VAL A 18 -20.84 -9.30 7.09
CA VAL A 18 -21.45 -10.11 5.99
C VAL A 18 -20.90 -9.69 4.60
N PRO A 19 -20.67 -10.60 3.63
CA PRO A 19 -20.06 -10.26 2.34
C PRO A 19 -20.85 -9.17 1.61
N LYS A 20 -20.41 -7.92 1.73
CA LYS A 20 -21.00 -6.78 1.02
C LYS A 20 -20.20 -6.54 -0.24
N SER A 21 -20.88 -6.72 -1.38
CA SER A 21 -20.58 -6.28 -2.74
C SER A 21 -19.15 -6.46 -3.31
N HIS A 22 -19.06 -6.69 -4.62
CA HIS A 22 -17.79 -6.70 -5.35
C HIS A 22 -17.10 -5.31 -5.23
N TYR A 23 -15.81 -5.21 -5.53
CA TYR A 23 -14.99 -3.97 -5.45
C TYR A 23 -15.76 -2.68 -5.77
N LEU A 24 -16.50 -2.65 -6.89
CA LEU A 24 -17.24 -1.49 -7.35
C LEU A 24 -18.45 -1.12 -6.46
N GLY A 25 -19.14 -2.10 -5.89
CA GLY A 25 -20.23 -1.84 -4.95
C GLY A 25 -19.70 -1.24 -3.65
N GLN A 26 -18.52 -1.65 -3.21
CA GLN A 26 -17.87 -1.05 -2.05
C GLN A 26 -17.31 0.35 -2.32
N ILE A 27 -16.83 0.63 -3.54
CA ILE A 27 -16.56 2.01 -3.99
C ILE A 27 -17.85 2.84 -3.97
N ALA A 28 -18.96 2.31 -4.50
CA ALA A 28 -20.24 3.02 -4.56
C ALA A 28 -20.85 3.24 -3.16
N GLU A 29 -20.60 2.32 -2.22
CA GLU A 29 -21.17 2.32 -0.88
C GLU A 29 -20.42 3.21 0.12
N GLY A 30 -19.19 3.65 -0.15
CA GLY A 30 -18.43 4.36 0.91
C GLY A 30 -17.13 3.73 1.36
N LEU A 31 -16.85 2.50 0.95
CA LEU A 31 -16.03 1.59 1.73
C LEU A 31 -14.58 1.52 1.22
N ILE A 32 -14.31 1.90 -0.04
CA ILE A 32 -12.97 1.97 -0.61
C ILE A 32 -12.88 3.21 -1.50
N TYR A 33 -11.92 4.10 -1.25
CA TYR A 33 -11.74 5.30 -2.07
C TYR A 33 -10.27 5.68 -2.26
N SER A 34 -9.94 6.06 -3.48
CA SER A 34 -8.67 6.72 -3.82
C SER A 34 -8.46 8.00 -3.01
N ALA A 35 -7.19 8.36 -2.80
CA ALA A 35 -6.89 9.68 -2.27
C ALA A 35 -7.44 10.76 -3.22
N PRO A 36 -8.10 11.80 -2.69
CA PRO A 36 -8.57 12.93 -3.46
C PRO A 36 -7.46 13.52 -4.33
N SER A 37 -7.80 13.92 -5.56
CA SER A 37 -6.81 14.41 -6.51
C SER A 37 -6.03 15.63 -6.02
N ASP A 38 -6.64 16.48 -5.19
CA ASP A 38 -6.01 17.66 -4.58
C ASP A 38 -5.03 17.30 -3.44
N SER A 39 -5.13 16.08 -2.91
CA SER A 39 -4.29 15.54 -1.86
C SER A 39 -3.16 14.65 -2.41
N VAL A 40 -3.23 14.32 -3.71
CA VAL A 40 -2.24 13.52 -4.44
C VAL A 40 -1.25 14.45 -5.13
N THR A 41 0.03 14.37 -4.77
CA THR A 41 1.11 15.12 -5.41
C THR A 41 1.64 14.44 -6.66
N ARG A 42 1.41 13.13 -6.80
CA ARG A 42 1.84 12.36 -7.97
C ARG A 42 1.01 11.09 -8.16
N ARG A 43 0.62 10.79 -9.40
CA ARG A 43 0.07 9.48 -9.80
C ARG A 43 1.14 8.73 -10.61
N PHE A 44 1.36 7.46 -10.30
CA PHE A 44 2.36 6.60 -10.96
C PHE A 44 1.72 5.55 -11.86
N GLY A 45 0.50 5.13 -11.53
CA GLY A 45 -0.32 4.24 -12.34
C GLY A 45 -1.74 4.18 -11.76
N GLY A 46 -2.72 3.77 -12.57
CA GLY A 46 -4.14 3.85 -12.22
C GLY A 46 -5.02 2.99 -13.11
N VAL A 47 -6.14 2.47 -12.59
CA VAL A 47 -7.19 1.90 -13.44
C VAL A 47 -8.01 3.04 -14.04
N GLU A 48 -8.09 3.08 -15.37
CA GLU A 48 -8.86 4.07 -16.11
C GLU A 48 -9.87 3.37 -17.04
N ALA A 49 -10.97 4.07 -17.33
CA ALA A 49 -11.93 3.63 -18.33
C ALA A 49 -11.41 3.97 -19.73
N THR A 50 -11.41 3.00 -20.64
CA THR A 50 -11.03 3.17 -22.04
C THR A 50 -12.23 3.53 -22.92
N ASN A 51 -11.97 4.02 -24.13
CA ASN A 51 -13.00 4.55 -25.05
C ASN A 51 -14.05 3.50 -25.48
N ASP A 52 -13.70 2.23 -25.41
CA ASP A 52 -14.56 1.07 -25.67
C ASP A 52 -15.33 0.58 -24.43
N HIS A 53 -15.37 1.40 -23.37
CA HIS A 53 -15.96 1.08 -22.07
C HIS A 53 -15.31 -0.12 -21.34
N GLN A 54 -14.12 -0.54 -21.76
CA GLN A 54 -13.29 -1.46 -20.98
C GLN A 54 -12.52 -0.70 -19.88
N GLN A 55 -11.79 -1.45 -19.05
CA GLN A 55 -10.88 -0.90 -18.04
C GLN A 55 -9.45 -1.32 -18.39
N ALA A 56 -8.53 -0.37 -18.32
CA ALA A 56 -7.10 -0.63 -18.48
C ALA A 56 -6.33 -0.08 -17.29
N PHE A 57 -5.26 -0.80 -16.91
CA PHE A 57 -4.27 -0.24 -15.99
C PHE A 57 -3.33 0.66 -16.79
N MET A 58 -3.32 1.93 -16.45
CA MET A 58 -2.58 2.98 -17.13
C MET A 58 -1.32 3.33 -16.34
N VAL A 59 -0.20 3.46 -17.03
CA VAL A 59 1.07 3.95 -16.49
C VAL A 59 1.56 5.07 -17.38
N ASN A 60 1.74 6.27 -16.82
CA ASN A 60 2.17 7.46 -17.56
C ASN A 60 1.33 7.73 -18.83
N GLY A 61 0.02 7.47 -18.78
CA GLY A 61 -0.90 7.69 -19.90
C GLY A 61 -1.00 6.56 -20.92
N TYR A 62 -0.30 5.44 -20.71
CA TYR A 62 -0.33 4.28 -21.60
C TYR A 62 -0.91 3.04 -20.91
N ALA A 63 -1.72 2.28 -21.63
CA ALA A 63 -2.25 1.02 -21.14
C ALA A 63 -1.12 -0.01 -21.00
N VAL A 64 -1.10 -0.72 -19.88
CA VAL A 64 -0.13 -1.76 -19.56
C VAL A 64 -0.82 -3.11 -19.52
N SER A 65 -0.27 -4.07 -20.26
CA SER A 65 -0.73 -5.46 -20.21
C SER A 65 -0.27 -6.13 -18.90
N PRO A 66 -1.17 -6.86 -18.20
CA PRO A 66 -0.79 -7.62 -17.01
C PRO A 66 0.06 -8.85 -17.35
N ILE A 67 0.81 -9.28 -16.35
CA ILE A 67 1.51 -10.55 -16.31
C ILE A 67 0.77 -11.45 -15.32
N ARG A 68 0.33 -12.63 -15.78
CA ARG A 68 -0.36 -13.60 -14.92
C ARG A 68 0.65 -14.36 -14.07
N ILE A 69 0.48 -14.36 -12.75
CA ILE A 69 1.33 -15.10 -11.81
C ILE A 69 0.44 -15.89 -10.86
N GLY A 70 0.30 -17.19 -11.15
CA GLY A 70 -0.67 -18.06 -10.50
C GLY A 70 -2.09 -17.49 -10.62
N SER A 71 -2.64 -17.04 -9.49
CA SER A 71 -4.01 -16.54 -9.38
C SER A 71 -4.13 -15.01 -9.36
N PHE A 72 -3.02 -14.30 -9.57
CA PHE A 72 -2.90 -12.84 -9.52
C PHE A 72 -2.46 -12.28 -10.88
N ASP A 73 -2.89 -11.05 -11.16
CA ASP A 73 -2.40 -10.25 -12.28
C ASP A 73 -1.47 -9.16 -11.74
N ALA A 74 -0.24 -9.16 -12.25
CA ALA A 74 0.80 -8.19 -11.89
C ALA A 74 1.01 -7.21 -13.05
N TYR A 75 0.95 -5.92 -12.76
CA TYR A 75 1.07 -4.83 -13.72
C TYR A 75 2.43 -4.16 -13.54
N PRO A 76 3.32 -4.21 -14.54
CA PRO A 76 4.56 -3.44 -14.50
C PRO A 76 4.28 -1.94 -14.34
N ILE A 77 5.05 -1.27 -13.49
CA ILE A 77 5.02 0.18 -13.30
C ILE A 77 6.44 0.75 -13.43
N PRO A 78 6.64 2.08 -13.43
CA PRO A 78 7.96 2.67 -13.61
C PRO A 78 8.97 2.18 -12.57
N ASN A 79 10.26 2.23 -12.92
CA ASN A 79 11.40 1.81 -12.08
C ASN A 79 11.46 0.30 -11.79
N GLY A 80 10.89 -0.54 -12.67
CA GLY A 80 11.00 -2.00 -12.56
C GLY A 80 10.16 -2.62 -11.45
N LYS A 81 9.16 -1.88 -10.94
CA LYS A 81 8.25 -2.34 -9.89
C LYS A 81 6.96 -2.91 -10.46
N PHE A 82 6.15 -3.52 -9.59
CA PHE A 82 4.86 -4.10 -9.98
C PHE A 82 3.71 -3.63 -9.09
N MET A 83 2.52 -3.50 -9.66
CA MET A 83 1.26 -3.42 -8.93
C MET A 83 0.54 -4.76 -9.07
N VAL A 84 0.00 -5.28 -7.98
CA VAL A 84 -0.79 -6.52 -7.97
C VAL A 84 -2.16 -6.21 -7.40
N LEU A 85 -3.16 -6.12 -8.28
CA LEU A 85 -4.51 -5.81 -7.87
C LEU A 85 -5.18 -7.05 -7.28
N GLN A 86 -5.74 -6.90 -6.09
CA GLN A 86 -6.50 -7.95 -5.45
C GLN A 86 -7.99 -7.60 -5.46
N PRO A 87 -8.80 -8.25 -6.32
CA PRO A 87 -10.21 -7.91 -6.48
C PRO A 87 -11.08 -8.32 -5.27
N THR A 88 -10.59 -9.23 -4.41
CA THR A 88 -11.31 -9.73 -3.22
C THR A 88 -10.69 -9.24 -1.91
N PHE A 89 -11.52 -8.63 -1.07
CA PHE A 89 -11.16 -7.81 0.10
C PHE A 89 -10.91 -8.56 1.40
N ARG A 90 -10.19 -9.68 1.38
CA ARG A 90 -9.89 -10.43 2.62
C ARG A 90 -8.51 -10.17 3.19
N ASP A 91 -7.49 -10.06 2.34
CA ASP A 91 -6.11 -9.88 2.82
C ASP A 91 -5.15 -9.36 1.73
N CYS A 92 -4.59 -8.17 1.90
CA CYS A 92 -3.54 -7.59 1.06
C CYS A 92 -2.15 -8.21 1.27
N SER A 93 -1.92 -9.00 2.33
CA SER A 93 -0.60 -9.47 2.71
C SER A 93 0.04 -10.36 1.64
N PHE A 94 -0.75 -11.18 0.94
CA PHE A 94 -0.26 -12.00 -0.17
C PHE A 94 0.12 -11.15 -1.39
N ALA A 95 -0.73 -10.18 -1.77
CA ALA A 95 -0.41 -9.28 -2.88
C ALA A 95 0.81 -8.39 -2.57
N CYS A 96 0.95 -7.88 -1.34
CA CYS A 96 2.12 -7.13 -0.91
C CYS A 96 3.39 -8.00 -0.90
N GLU A 97 3.32 -9.24 -0.41
CA GLU A 97 4.45 -10.17 -0.50
C GLU A 97 4.83 -10.46 -1.95
N LEU A 98 3.84 -10.71 -2.82
CA LEU A 98 4.06 -10.95 -4.24
C LEU A 98 4.72 -9.74 -4.92
N MET A 99 4.22 -8.52 -4.67
CA MET A 99 4.85 -7.29 -5.14
C MET A 99 6.30 -7.18 -4.66
N MET A 100 6.56 -7.41 -3.38
CA MET A 100 7.91 -7.37 -2.80
C MET A 100 8.84 -8.39 -3.48
N ARG A 101 8.38 -9.63 -3.70
CA ARG A 101 9.18 -10.66 -4.38
C ARG A 101 9.44 -10.32 -5.84
N LEU A 102 8.47 -9.72 -6.54
CA LEU A 102 8.62 -9.26 -7.92
C LEU A 102 9.61 -8.11 -8.05
N ASP A 103 9.53 -7.11 -7.16
CA ASP A 103 10.46 -5.98 -7.11
C ASP A 103 11.93 -6.44 -6.88
N HIS A 104 12.12 -7.65 -6.36
CA HIS A 104 13.41 -8.29 -6.10
C HIS A 104 13.78 -9.39 -7.11
N HIS A 105 12.97 -9.60 -8.16
CA HIS A 105 13.19 -10.65 -9.17
C HIS A 105 13.30 -12.06 -8.56
N LYS A 106 12.55 -12.34 -7.49
CA LYS A 106 12.54 -13.63 -6.77
C LYS A 106 11.37 -14.53 -7.15
N ILE A 107 10.71 -14.24 -8.26
CA ILE A 107 9.61 -15.03 -8.83
C ILE A 107 9.87 -15.22 -10.31
N SER A 108 9.71 -16.46 -10.77
CA SER A 108 9.60 -16.75 -12.19
C SER A 108 8.16 -16.46 -12.63
N VAL A 109 8.03 -15.68 -13.70
CA VAL A 109 6.75 -15.35 -14.33
C VAL A 109 6.11 -16.59 -15.00
N ASP A 110 6.91 -17.60 -15.29
CA ASP A 110 6.53 -18.75 -16.12
C ASP A 110 5.97 -19.93 -15.29
N GLY A 111 5.89 -19.78 -13.97
CA GLY A 111 5.57 -20.87 -13.04
C GLY A 111 4.32 -20.62 -12.20
N ASN A 112 3.65 -21.70 -11.81
CA ASN A 112 2.56 -21.76 -10.82
C ASN A 112 3.00 -21.33 -9.39
N SER A 113 4.01 -20.46 -9.23
CA SER A 113 4.61 -20.04 -7.96
C SER A 113 3.84 -18.94 -7.21
N GLY A 114 2.63 -18.59 -7.68
CA GLY A 114 1.79 -17.59 -7.03
C GLY A 114 1.11 -18.14 -5.77
N PRO A 115 0.89 -17.33 -4.73
CA PRO A 115 0.14 -17.75 -3.56
C PRO A 115 -1.28 -18.22 -3.92
N MET A 116 -1.68 -19.36 -3.37
CA MET A 116 -2.98 -19.99 -3.63
C MET A 116 -4.05 -19.61 -2.58
N ASP A 117 -3.63 -19.20 -1.38
CA ASP A 117 -4.53 -18.80 -0.30
C ASP A 117 -4.92 -17.32 -0.38
N LYS A 118 -6.22 -17.03 -0.31
CA LYS A 118 -6.81 -15.69 -0.49
C LYS A 118 -7.67 -15.20 0.69
N GLY A 119 -7.50 -15.79 1.87
CA GLY A 119 -8.57 -15.75 2.88
C GLY A 119 -8.28 -15.06 4.20
N ARG A 120 -7.04 -15.12 4.70
CA ARG A 120 -6.70 -14.74 6.08
C ARG A 120 -5.51 -13.79 6.10
N ARG A 121 -5.70 -12.65 6.75
CA ARG A 121 -4.63 -11.70 7.07
C ARG A 121 -3.51 -12.40 7.84
N ARG A 122 -2.29 -12.27 7.31
CA ARG A 122 -1.07 -12.75 7.94
C ARG A 122 -0.47 -11.70 8.85
N ASP A 123 0.10 -12.16 9.94
CA ASP A 123 0.86 -11.28 10.84
C ASP A 123 2.23 -10.95 10.23
N MET A 124 2.80 -9.81 10.63
CA MET A 124 4.09 -9.35 10.09
C MET A 124 5.22 -10.39 10.24
N PRO A 125 5.34 -11.13 11.37
CA PRO A 125 6.31 -12.22 11.48
C PRO A 125 6.05 -13.38 10.50
N GLU A 126 4.79 -13.72 10.22
CA GLU A 126 4.45 -14.76 9.25
C GLU A 126 4.83 -14.34 7.82
N ILE A 127 4.59 -13.08 7.47
CA ILE A 127 5.01 -12.50 6.19
C ILE A 127 6.53 -12.52 6.07
N ALA A 128 7.26 -12.11 7.11
CA ALA A 128 8.72 -12.14 7.13
C ALA A 128 9.26 -13.57 6.95
N SER A 129 8.79 -14.54 7.74
CA SER A 129 9.19 -15.94 7.60
C SER A 129 8.91 -16.49 6.20
N SER A 130 7.74 -16.15 5.62
CA SER A 130 7.39 -16.54 4.25
C SER A 130 8.31 -15.92 3.21
N LEU A 131 8.65 -14.64 3.37
CA LEU A 131 9.62 -13.96 2.50
C LEU A 131 11.00 -14.61 2.57
N SER A 132 11.50 -14.91 3.77
CA SER A 132 12.79 -15.58 3.94
C SER A 132 12.81 -16.93 3.21
N ALA A 133 11.81 -17.77 3.47
CA ALA A 133 11.68 -19.09 2.84
C ALA A 133 11.59 -19.04 1.31
N ASN A 134 10.87 -18.06 0.75
CA ASN A 134 10.61 -17.98 -0.69
C ASN A 134 11.68 -17.20 -1.47
N THR A 135 12.54 -16.42 -0.81
CA THR A 135 13.54 -15.57 -1.48
C THR A 135 14.98 -15.91 -1.14
N GLY A 136 15.20 -16.62 -0.03
CA GLY A 136 16.51 -16.84 0.58
C GLY A 136 17.14 -15.57 1.16
N MET A 137 16.36 -14.50 1.36
CA MET A 137 16.83 -13.22 1.87
C MET A 137 16.28 -12.97 3.27
N GLU A 138 17.13 -12.48 4.17
CA GLU A 138 16.71 -12.18 5.54
C GLU A 138 15.90 -10.87 5.61
N PRO A 139 14.61 -10.92 6.01
CA PRO A 139 13.80 -9.72 6.12
C PRO A 139 14.12 -8.94 7.39
N VAL A 140 14.08 -7.61 7.30
CA VAL A 140 14.23 -6.72 8.46
C VAL A 140 12.86 -6.21 8.90
N LEU A 141 12.40 -6.64 10.08
CA LEU A 141 11.17 -6.15 10.69
C LEU A 141 11.48 -4.98 11.63
N LEU A 142 10.88 -3.82 11.35
CA LEU A 142 10.93 -2.64 12.19
C LEU A 142 9.55 -2.35 12.79
N GLU A 143 9.54 -1.84 14.02
CA GLU A 143 8.33 -1.44 14.74
C GLU A 143 8.50 -0.03 15.30
N TYR A 144 7.49 0.80 15.05
CA TYR A 144 7.42 2.18 15.52
C TYR A 144 6.19 2.30 16.40
N GLU A 145 6.40 2.66 17.67
CA GLU A 145 5.33 2.77 18.66
C GLU A 145 5.11 4.21 19.11
N ASN A 146 3.89 4.50 19.58
CA ASN A 146 3.55 5.79 20.19
C ASN A 146 3.84 7.01 19.29
N VAL A 147 3.73 6.83 17.97
CA VAL A 147 3.93 7.89 17.00
C VAL A 147 2.78 8.89 17.08
N SER A 148 3.08 10.13 17.46
CA SER A 148 2.07 11.13 17.81
C SER A 148 1.75 12.05 16.64
N TYR A 149 0.48 12.14 16.29
CA TYR A 149 -0.06 13.06 15.28
C TYR A 149 -0.53 14.40 15.87
N LYS A 150 -0.35 14.61 17.17
CA LYS A 150 -0.55 15.93 17.79
C LYS A 150 0.50 16.92 17.29
N LYS A 151 0.22 18.22 17.48
CA LYS A 151 1.24 19.25 17.30
C LYS A 151 2.28 19.14 18.43
N SER A 152 3.53 19.49 18.13
CA SER A 152 4.54 19.71 19.17
C SER A 152 4.22 20.97 19.97
N LEU A 153 4.90 21.16 21.10
CA LEU A 153 4.78 22.39 21.92
C LEU A 153 5.07 23.67 21.11
N MET A 154 5.92 23.58 20.08
CA MET A 154 6.26 24.68 19.18
C MET A 154 5.34 24.79 17.96
N GLY A 155 4.20 24.08 17.95
CA GLY A 155 3.18 24.16 16.89
C GLY A 155 3.47 23.35 15.61
N GLY A 156 4.65 22.73 15.51
CA GLY A 156 5.08 21.87 14.40
C GLY A 156 4.62 20.42 14.52
N LEU A 157 5.17 19.53 13.67
CA LEU A 157 4.98 18.08 13.81
C LEU A 157 5.58 17.60 15.14
N HIS A 158 4.90 16.65 15.80
CA HIS A 158 5.47 15.98 16.96
C HIS A 158 6.77 15.26 16.59
N GLU A 159 7.72 15.27 17.53
CA GLU A 159 9.06 14.71 17.31
C GLU A 159 9.01 13.23 16.99
N THR A 160 8.23 12.45 17.75
CA THR A 160 8.04 11.02 17.48
C THR A 160 7.51 10.72 16.07
N ARG A 161 6.67 11.58 15.49
CA ARG A 161 6.20 11.43 14.10
C ARG A 161 7.28 11.80 13.10
N ARG A 162 7.95 12.93 13.31
CA ARG A 162 9.03 13.39 12.44
C ARG A 162 10.17 12.36 12.40
N ASP A 163 10.58 11.87 13.55
CA ASP A 163 11.74 10.99 13.69
C ASP A 163 11.41 9.59 13.15
N ALA A 164 10.22 9.05 13.42
CA ALA A 164 9.77 7.78 12.83
C ALA A 164 9.66 7.85 11.30
N LEU A 165 9.10 8.93 10.74
CA LEU A 165 8.97 9.07 9.28
C LEU A 165 10.33 9.33 8.60
N ARG A 166 11.24 10.06 9.23
CA ARG A 166 12.61 10.25 8.73
C ARG A 166 13.40 8.97 8.75
N ASP A 167 13.34 8.22 9.85
CA ASP A 167 14.00 6.92 9.94
C ASP A 167 13.42 5.97 8.89
N LEU A 168 12.10 5.85 8.79
CA LEU A 168 11.45 5.02 7.77
C LEU A 168 11.86 5.42 6.34
N GLY A 169 11.91 6.72 6.04
CA GLY A 169 12.38 7.23 4.75
C GLY A 169 13.85 6.90 4.48
N LYS A 170 14.73 7.03 5.48
CA LYS A 170 16.13 6.61 5.38
C LYS A 170 16.25 5.12 5.09
N LYS A 171 15.49 4.29 5.81
CA LYS A 171 15.46 2.83 5.60
C LYS A 171 14.97 2.45 4.21
N ILE A 172 13.98 3.17 3.67
CA ILE A 172 13.54 2.97 2.29
C ILE A 172 14.61 3.36 1.27
N ASN A 173 15.33 4.45 1.49
CA ASN A 173 16.43 4.84 0.61
C ASN A 173 17.58 3.82 0.64
N GLU A 174 17.84 3.21 1.80
CA GLU A 174 18.90 2.22 1.99
C GLU A 174 18.53 0.82 1.45
N MET A 175 17.30 0.38 1.70
CA MET A 175 16.89 -1.02 1.48
C MET A 175 15.84 -1.22 0.39
N GLY A 176 15.25 -0.14 -0.11
CA GLY A 176 14.13 -0.18 -1.05
C GLY A 176 12.76 -0.14 -0.37
N SER A 177 11.71 -0.41 -1.14
CA SER A 177 10.32 -0.36 -0.67
C SER A 177 10.06 -1.39 0.42
N CYS A 178 9.04 -1.14 1.26
CA CYS A 178 8.70 -2.02 2.37
C CYS A 178 7.24 -2.45 2.36
N ILE A 179 6.99 -3.63 2.91
CA ILE A 179 5.64 -4.02 3.33
C ILE A 179 5.36 -3.27 4.63
N PHE A 180 4.36 -2.41 4.61
CA PHE A 180 4.02 -1.50 5.70
C PHE A 180 2.68 -1.88 6.32
N SER A 181 2.67 -2.12 7.62
CA SER A 181 1.47 -2.46 8.40
C SER A 181 1.03 -1.32 9.30
N LYS A 182 -0.25 -0.97 9.19
CA LYS A 182 -0.87 0.17 9.87
C LYS A 182 -2.30 -0.12 10.27
N GLY A 183 -2.56 -0.29 11.56
CA GLY A 183 -3.92 -0.38 12.10
C GLY A 183 -4.78 -1.48 11.44
N GLY A 184 -4.23 -2.68 11.28
CA GLY A 184 -4.94 -3.84 10.72
C GLY A 184 -4.79 -4.03 9.20
N HIS A 185 -4.03 -3.16 8.53
CA HIS A 185 -3.90 -3.18 7.08
C HIS A 185 -2.44 -3.27 6.64
N VAL A 186 -2.16 -3.92 5.51
CA VAL A 186 -0.82 -4.10 4.95
C VAL A 186 -0.76 -3.51 3.54
N LEU A 187 0.25 -2.70 3.24
CA LEU A 187 0.42 -2.07 1.93
C LEU A 187 1.88 -2.03 1.53
N MET A 188 2.18 -1.68 0.28
CA MET A 188 3.55 -1.39 -0.15
C MET A 188 3.82 0.11 0.00
N LEU A 189 4.83 0.46 0.81
CA LEU A 189 5.32 1.82 0.98
C LEU A 189 6.62 1.99 0.19
N ASP A 190 6.55 2.82 -0.83
CA ASP A 190 7.62 3.00 -1.82
C ASP A 190 8.57 4.13 -1.48
N GLY A 191 8.16 5.05 -0.64
CA GLY A 191 8.93 6.25 -0.32
C GLY A 191 8.28 7.09 0.76
N VAL A 192 9.13 7.77 1.53
CA VAL A 192 8.74 8.84 2.44
C VAL A 192 9.57 10.06 2.08
N ARG A 193 8.89 11.12 1.65
CA ARG A 193 9.53 12.36 1.22
C ARG A 193 9.19 13.49 2.17
N GLU A 194 10.20 14.17 2.69
CA GLU A 194 10.02 15.42 3.44
C GLU A 194 10.14 16.61 2.48
N HIS A 195 9.16 17.52 2.50
CA HIS A 195 9.19 18.74 1.71
C HIS A 195 8.46 19.87 2.42
N ARG A 196 9.17 20.99 2.65
CA ARG A 196 8.66 22.17 3.37
C ARG A 196 8.02 21.81 4.72
N GLY A 197 8.70 20.96 5.50
CA GLY A 197 8.25 20.52 6.82
C GLY A 197 7.01 19.60 6.82
N LYS A 198 6.60 19.09 5.65
CA LYS A 198 5.51 18.11 5.50
C LYS A 198 6.08 16.80 4.97
N PHE A 199 5.49 15.69 5.39
CA PHE A 199 5.81 14.36 4.87
C PHE A 199 4.79 13.94 3.81
N TYR A 200 5.27 13.22 2.81
CA TYR A 200 4.50 12.64 1.73
C TYR A 200 4.86 11.16 1.63
N LEU A 201 3.85 10.30 1.50
CA LEU A 201 3.99 8.85 1.42
C LEU A 201 3.68 8.43 -0.01
N SER A 202 4.61 7.71 -0.63
CA SER A 202 4.39 7.04 -1.91
C SER A 202 3.90 5.62 -1.64
N ILE A 203 2.66 5.31 -1.99
CA ILE A 203 2.03 4.02 -1.71
C ILE A 203 1.67 3.27 -3.00
N ARG A 204 1.86 1.97 -2.98
CA ARG A 204 1.25 1.01 -3.90
C ARG A 204 0.33 0.12 -3.08
N GLU A 205 -0.96 0.32 -3.24
CA GLU A 205 -1.97 -0.35 -2.43
C GLU A 205 -2.65 -1.43 -3.27
N PRO A 206 -2.60 -2.72 -2.90
CA PRO A 206 -3.17 -3.81 -3.70
C PRO A 206 -4.68 -3.71 -3.97
N PHE A 207 -5.38 -2.86 -3.23
CA PHE A 207 -6.82 -2.67 -3.30
C PHE A 207 -7.25 -1.39 -4.00
N HIS A 208 -6.35 -0.42 -4.10
CA HIS A 208 -6.61 0.74 -4.93
C HIS A 208 -5.97 0.43 -6.27
N GLY A 209 -6.75 0.53 -7.35
CA GLY A 209 -6.24 0.45 -8.71
C GLY A 209 -5.13 1.46 -9.03
N GLU A 210 -4.63 2.23 -8.06
CA GLU A 210 -3.76 3.38 -8.22
C GLU A 210 -2.51 3.28 -7.32
N ALA A 211 -1.37 3.61 -7.90
CA ALA A 211 -0.12 3.91 -7.19
C ALA A 211 0.04 5.43 -7.10
N ILE A 212 0.18 5.98 -5.89
CA ILE A 212 0.09 7.43 -5.66
C ILE A 212 1.08 7.93 -4.61
N GLU A 213 1.42 9.21 -4.66
CA GLU A 213 2.05 9.96 -3.57
C GLU A 213 1.06 10.96 -3.00
N PHE A 214 0.87 10.95 -1.67
CA PHE A 214 -0.04 11.86 -0.98
C PHE A 214 0.58 12.37 0.33
N LYS A 215 0.03 13.45 0.86
CA LYS A 215 0.49 14.04 2.12
C LYS A 215 0.15 13.15 3.32
N ASP A 216 1.12 12.92 4.20
CA ASP A 216 0.92 12.19 5.45
C ASP A 216 -0.05 12.92 6.41
N THR A 217 -1.05 12.19 6.91
CA THR A 217 -2.09 12.68 7.81
C THR A 217 -2.50 11.61 8.81
N LYS A 218 -3.08 12.02 9.94
CA LYS A 218 -3.59 11.07 10.94
C LYS A 218 -4.70 10.16 10.40
N ASP A 219 -5.46 10.65 9.41
CA ASP A 219 -6.52 9.87 8.77
C ASP A 219 -5.99 8.64 8.03
N PHE A 220 -4.71 8.65 7.63
CA PHE A 220 -4.06 7.46 7.10
C PHE A 220 -4.16 6.29 8.09
N PHE A 221 -4.04 6.55 9.40
CA PHE A 221 -4.08 5.53 10.47
C PHE A 221 -5.46 5.29 11.07
N ARG A 222 -6.53 5.82 10.47
CA ARG A 222 -7.91 5.57 10.92
C ARG A 222 -8.21 4.07 10.94
N THR A 223 -8.92 3.63 11.98
CA THR A 223 -9.51 2.28 12.10
C THR A 223 -11.02 2.39 12.29
N ASP A 224 -11.72 1.26 12.46
CA ASP A 224 -13.16 1.22 12.75
C ASP A 224 -13.52 1.96 14.05
N ASN A 225 -12.56 2.05 14.98
CA ASN A 225 -12.66 2.81 16.23
C ASN A 225 -12.30 4.30 16.07
N GLY A 226 -12.16 4.78 14.83
CA GLY A 226 -11.86 6.17 14.51
C GLY A 226 -10.37 6.50 14.38
N VAL A 227 -10.04 7.78 14.54
CA VAL A 227 -8.67 8.30 14.40
C VAL A 227 -8.03 8.45 15.76
N LYS A 228 -6.85 7.85 15.94
CA LYS A 228 -6.06 8.00 17.16
C LYS A 228 -4.97 9.06 16.97
N ASP A 229 -4.71 9.80 18.04
CA ASP A 229 -3.59 10.75 18.07
C ASP A 229 -2.24 10.06 18.22
N LYS A 230 -2.21 8.83 18.77
CA LYS A 230 -1.02 7.99 18.85
C LYS A 230 -1.26 6.71 18.08
N VAL A 231 -0.29 6.34 17.25
CA VAL A 231 -0.38 5.18 16.36
C VAL A 231 0.89 4.34 16.47
N SER A 232 0.76 3.07 16.11
CA SER A 232 1.90 2.18 15.93
C SER A 232 1.84 1.59 14.52
N PHE A 233 3.01 1.36 13.93
CA PHE A 233 3.13 0.72 12.62
C PHE A 233 4.41 -0.10 12.52
N LYS A 234 4.37 -1.08 11.62
CA LYS A 234 5.49 -1.99 11.38
C LYS A 234 5.88 -1.94 9.91
N ALA A 235 7.15 -2.21 9.61
CA ALA A 235 7.66 -2.28 8.24
C ALA A 235 8.53 -3.52 8.08
N ILE A 236 8.36 -4.26 6.99
CA ILE A 236 9.26 -5.35 6.58
C ILE A 236 10.01 -4.90 5.34
N PHE A 237 11.33 -4.97 5.41
CA PHE A 237 12.23 -4.75 4.28
C PHE A 237 12.86 -6.06 3.84
N LEU A 238 13.18 -6.18 2.55
CA LEU A 238 14.09 -7.18 2.03
C LEU A 238 15.39 -6.50 1.63
N LYS A 239 16.42 -6.61 2.45
CA LYS A 239 17.71 -6.00 2.13
C LYS A 239 18.35 -6.78 0.98
N LYS A 240 18.64 -6.13 -0.16
CA LYS A 240 19.48 -6.73 -1.21
C LYS A 240 20.84 -7.10 -0.60
N PRO A 241 21.37 -8.32 -0.85
CA PRO A 241 22.67 -8.73 -0.34
C PRO A 241 23.78 -7.78 -0.77
#